data_AF-A0AAE3AFH9-F1
#
_entry.id   AF-A0AAE3AFH9-F1
#
_cell.length_a   1.000
_cell.length_b   1.000
_cell.length_c   1.000
_cell.angle_alpha   90.00
_cell.angle_beta   90.00
_cell.angle_gamma   90.00
#
_symmetry.space_group_name_H-M   'P 1'
#
loop_
_entity.id
_entity.type
_entity.pdbx_description
1 polymer ?
#
loop_
_entity_poly.entity_id
_entity_poly.type
_entity_poly.pdbx_seq_one_letter_code
_entity_poly.pdbx_strand_id
1 'polypeptide(L)'
;MNSDFPRILTLLRKEQGISQKKAAADLGISQALLSHYEKGIRECGLDFIVRTADYYGVSCDYLLGKTPHRQGEKLHVPETEEEDTHDGLPNVSRKIISNSLHIVFGILKKINSKSLTKEITLYLSGAVYNAFRMLYTANPKNPSALFETKDGLSEALTDGRMQLARAKSRVMLLGEKVSDDEAVKKDDLPQLSGEMLSAEYPDWAPSLFALIENTENEHKEN
;
A
#
# COMPACT_ATOMS: atom_id res chain seq x y z
N MET A 1 -10.89 22.33 6.11
CA MET A 1 -10.97 22.27 4.64
C MET A 1 -10.33 20.98 4.19
N ASN A 2 -11.04 20.18 3.39
CA ASN A 2 -10.52 18.93 2.87
C ASN A 2 -9.48 19.25 1.77
N SER A 3 -8.20 19.01 2.05
CA SER A 3 -7.08 19.28 1.13
C SER A 3 -7.01 18.31 -0.05
N ASP A 4 -7.78 17.23 0.00
CA ASP A 4 -7.56 16.08 -0.87
C ASP A 4 -8.29 16.26 -2.19
N PHE A 5 -9.47 16.88 -2.17
CA PHE A 5 -10.23 17.16 -3.39
C PHE A 5 -9.46 18.00 -4.41
N PRO A 6 -8.87 19.17 -4.07
CA PRO A 6 -8.06 19.97 -5.00
C PRO A 6 -6.88 19.18 -5.60
N ARG A 7 -6.22 18.36 -4.77
CA ARG A 7 -5.09 17.52 -5.16
C ARG A 7 -5.51 16.44 -6.16
N ILE A 8 -6.57 15.70 -5.84
CA ILE A 8 -7.08 14.58 -6.65
C ILE A 8 -7.65 15.09 -7.97
N LEU A 9 -8.35 16.22 -7.97
CA LEU A 9 -8.82 16.88 -9.19
C LEU A 9 -7.66 17.24 -10.14
N THR A 10 -6.59 17.82 -9.58
CA THR A 10 -5.39 18.15 -10.34
C THR A 10 -4.70 16.89 -10.90
N LEU A 11 -4.68 15.81 -10.11
CA LEU A 11 -4.10 14.53 -10.48
C LEU A 11 -4.83 13.94 -11.69
N LEU A 12 -6.16 13.79 -11.61
CA LEU A 12 -6.97 13.19 -12.66
C LEU A 12 -6.83 13.92 -14.00
N ARG A 13 -6.79 15.26 -13.96
CA ARG A 13 -6.56 16.06 -15.17
C ARG A 13 -5.18 15.79 -15.79
N LYS A 14 -4.13 15.73 -14.96
CA LYS A 14 -2.76 15.50 -15.42
C LYS A 14 -2.58 14.09 -15.99
N GLU A 15 -3.25 13.09 -15.43
CA GLU A 15 -3.23 11.72 -15.95
C GLU A 15 -3.83 11.60 -17.35
N GLN A 16 -4.91 12.34 -17.63
CA GLN A 16 -5.46 12.40 -18.99
C GLN A 16 -4.62 13.26 -19.94
N GLY A 17 -3.56 13.92 -19.46
CA GLY A 17 -2.67 14.75 -20.28
C GLY A 17 -3.33 16.01 -20.85
N ILE A 18 -4.44 16.47 -20.27
CA ILE A 18 -5.22 17.60 -20.79
C ILE A 18 -4.94 18.92 -20.04
N SER A 19 -5.06 20.04 -20.77
CA SER A 19 -4.90 21.37 -20.20
C SER A 19 -6.11 21.77 -19.34
N GLN A 20 -5.91 22.69 -18.39
CA GLN A 20 -7.02 23.26 -17.61
C GLN A 20 -8.09 23.88 -18.51
N LYS A 21 -7.71 24.47 -19.65
CA LYS A 21 -8.68 25.06 -20.60
C LYS A 21 -9.57 23.99 -21.21
N LYS A 22 -9.00 22.84 -21.60
CA LYS A 22 -9.76 21.72 -22.16
C LYS A 22 -10.66 21.08 -21.10
N ALA A 23 -10.10 20.72 -19.95
CA ALA A 23 -10.87 20.12 -18.86
C ALA A 23 -12.01 21.03 -18.38
N ALA A 24 -11.78 22.35 -18.28
CA ALA A 24 -12.83 23.28 -17.88
C ALA A 24 -13.95 23.37 -18.92
N ALA A 25 -13.61 23.38 -20.21
CA ALA A 25 -14.60 23.36 -21.29
C ALA A 25 -15.44 22.08 -21.25
N ASP A 26 -14.80 20.93 -21.09
CA ASP A 26 -15.48 19.63 -21.03
C ASP A 26 -16.38 19.51 -19.78
N LEU A 27 -15.95 20.07 -18.65
CA LEU A 27 -16.73 20.13 -17.39
C LEU A 27 -17.77 21.27 -17.37
N GLY A 28 -17.85 22.08 -18.41
CA GLY A 28 -18.81 23.18 -18.53
C GLY A 28 -18.59 24.31 -17.52
N ILE A 29 -17.34 24.61 -17.17
CA ILE A 29 -16.97 25.71 -16.27
C ILE A 29 -15.87 26.60 -16.88
N SER A 30 -15.61 27.76 -16.27
CA SER A 30 -14.50 28.61 -16.72
C SER A 30 -13.15 28.04 -16.28
N GLN A 31 -12.12 28.25 -17.09
CA GLN A 31 -10.75 27.83 -16.76
C GLN A 31 -10.24 28.45 -15.45
N ALA A 32 -10.64 29.69 -15.15
CA ALA A 32 -10.35 30.34 -13.87
C ALA A 32 -11.03 29.63 -12.69
N LEU A 33 -12.28 29.19 -12.85
CA LEU A 33 -13.01 28.47 -11.81
C LEU A 33 -12.38 27.10 -11.53
N LEU A 34 -11.98 26.36 -12.58
CA LEU A 34 -11.26 25.09 -12.41
C LEU A 34 -9.92 25.31 -11.68
N SER A 35 -9.19 26.37 -12.02
CA SER A 35 -7.95 26.74 -11.34
C SER A 35 -8.15 27.05 -9.85
N HIS A 36 -9.26 27.69 -9.48
CA HIS A 36 -9.59 27.93 -8.07
C HIS A 36 -9.92 26.63 -7.32
N TYR A 37 -10.60 25.69 -7.98
CA TYR A 37 -10.87 24.36 -7.40
C TYR A 37 -9.60 23.55 -7.21
N GLU A 38 -8.73 23.47 -8.23
CA GLU A 38 -7.44 22.75 -8.15
C GLU A 38 -6.48 23.33 -7.12
N LYS A 39 -6.58 24.63 -6.82
CA LYS A 39 -5.78 25.30 -5.78
C LYS A 39 -6.44 25.28 -4.39
N GLY A 40 -7.66 24.76 -4.27
CA GLY A 40 -8.41 24.77 -3.00
C GLY A 40 -8.81 26.17 -2.53
N ILE A 41 -8.82 27.17 -3.42
CA ILE A 41 -9.19 28.56 -3.10
C ILE A 41 -10.72 28.68 -2.94
N ARG A 42 -11.47 27.82 -3.63
CA ARG A 42 -12.93 27.84 -3.63
C ARG A 42 -13.48 26.43 -3.47
N GLU A 43 -14.55 26.29 -2.70
CA GLU A 43 -15.31 25.04 -2.61
C GLU A 43 -16.24 24.86 -3.81
N CYS A 44 -16.40 23.62 -4.25
CA CYS A 44 -17.26 23.27 -5.36
C CYS A 44 -18.64 22.82 -4.87
N GLY A 45 -19.66 23.01 -5.71
CA GLY A 45 -21.00 22.52 -5.46
C GLY A 45 -21.13 21.02 -5.75
N LEU A 46 -22.16 20.40 -5.18
CA LEU A 46 -22.42 18.96 -5.32
C LEU A 46 -22.59 18.53 -6.79
N ASP A 47 -23.25 19.36 -7.60
CA ASP A 47 -23.42 19.14 -9.04
C ASP A 47 -22.08 19.06 -9.80
N PHE A 48 -21.09 19.89 -9.43
CA PHE A 48 -19.77 19.84 -10.05
C PHE A 48 -19.02 18.55 -9.66
N ILE A 49 -19.15 18.10 -8.41
CA ILE A 49 -18.51 16.89 -7.91
C ILE A 49 -18.99 15.68 -8.70
N VAL A 50 -20.31 15.52 -8.87
CA VAL A 50 -20.90 14.40 -9.61
C VAL A 50 -20.45 14.40 -11.07
N ARG A 51 -20.58 15.54 -11.76
CA ARG A 51 -20.14 15.65 -13.17
C ARG A 51 -18.64 15.37 -13.36
N THR A 52 -17.83 15.80 -12.41
CA THR A 52 -16.38 15.58 -12.44
C THR A 52 -16.05 14.10 -12.20
N ALA A 53 -16.75 13.46 -11.27
CA ALA A 53 -16.63 12.03 -11.00
C ALA A 53 -16.95 11.21 -12.26
N ASP A 54 -18.07 11.52 -12.93
CA ASP A 54 -18.47 10.88 -14.19
C ASP A 54 -17.46 11.13 -15.31
N TYR A 55 -16.98 12.37 -15.47
CA TYR A 55 -16.03 12.74 -16.51
C TYR A 55 -14.69 11.99 -16.40
N TYR A 56 -14.20 11.78 -15.17
CA TYR A 56 -12.95 11.05 -14.93
C TYR A 56 -13.14 9.56 -14.67
N GLY A 57 -14.37 9.04 -14.68
CA GLY A 57 -14.67 7.63 -14.41
C GLY A 57 -14.28 7.19 -13.00
N VAL A 58 -14.49 8.05 -12.01
CA VAL A 58 -14.19 7.78 -10.60
C VAL A 58 -15.42 7.96 -9.72
N SER A 59 -15.39 7.45 -8.50
CA SER A 59 -16.39 7.65 -7.47
C SER A 59 -16.23 9.01 -6.81
N CYS A 60 -17.33 9.53 -6.28
CA CYS A 60 -17.31 10.76 -5.48
C CYS A 60 -16.44 10.58 -4.22
N ASP A 61 -16.43 9.39 -3.61
CA ASP A 61 -15.62 9.09 -2.43
C ASP A 61 -14.12 9.17 -2.75
N TYR A 62 -13.70 8.68 -3.93
CA TYR A 62 -12.32 8.85 -4.41
C TYR A 62 -12.00 10.33 -4.63
N LEU A 63 -12.88 11.05 -5.34
CA LEU A 63 -12.66 12.46 -5.67
C LEU A 63 -12.55 13.33 -4.41
N LEU A 64 -13.26 12.96 -3.34
CA LEU A 64 -13.24 13.64 -2.04
C LEU A 64 -12.13 13.14 -1.09
N GLY A 65 -11.27 12.21 -1.52
CA GLY A 65 -10.18 11.67 -0.72
C GLY A 65 -10.60 10.71 0.40
N LYS A 66 -11.84 10.19 0.38
CA LYS A 66 -12.33 9.23 1.38
C LYS A 66 -11.85 7.81 1.14
N THR A 67 -11.47 7.47 -0.10
CA THR A 67 -10.94 6.17 -0.48
C THR A 67 -9.81 6.33 -1.51
N PRO A 68 -8.76 5.49 -1.47
CA PRO A 68 -7.76 5.44 -2.54
C PRO A 68 -8.28 4.72 -3.80
N HIS A 69 -9.44 4.06 -3.74
CA HIS A 69 -9.99 3.28 -4.86
C HIS A 69 -10.87 4.11 -5.79
N ARG A 70 -10.49 4.21 -7.06
CA ARG A 70 -11.20 5.02 -8.07
C ARG A 70 -12.69 4.70 -8.14
N GLN A 71 -13.09 3.44 -8.18
CA GLN A 71 -14.50 3.05 -8.37
C GLN A 71 -15.33 2.95 -7.07
N GLY A 72 -14.76 3.26 -5.90
CA GLY A 72 -15.54 3.31 -4.65
C GLY A 72 -15.91 1.96 -4.05
N GLU A 73 -15.41 0.83 -4.58
CA GLU A 73 -15.69 -0.49 -4.01
C GLU A 73 -14.76 -0.87 -2.85
N LYS A 74 -15.36 -1.56 -1.88
CA LYS A 74 -14.68 -2.31 -0.80
C LYS A 74 -13.78 -3.35 -1.45
N LEU A 75 -12.58 -3.56 -0.89
CA LEU A 75 -11.64 -4.63 -1.26
C LEU A 75 -12.38 -5.94 -1.63
N HIS A 76 -12.63 -6.15 -2.91
CA HIS A 76 -12.80 -7.48 -3.45
C HIS A 76 -11.39 -7.91 -3.82
N VAL A 77 -10.74 -8.65 -2.93
CA VAL A 77 -9.57 -9.45 -3.34
C VAL A 77 -10.18 -10.51 -4.25
N PRO A 78 -9.95 -10.52 -5.58
CA PRO A 78 -10.38 -11.63 -6.39
C PRO A 78 -9.57 -12.83 -5.88
N GLU A 79 -10.23 -13.80 -5.26
CA GLU A 79 -9.71 -15.16 -5.27
C GLU A 79 -9.89 -15.64 -6.72
N THR A 80 -8.92 -15.31 -7.56
CA THR A 80 -8.81 -15.88 -8.90
C THR A 80 -7.52 -16.65 -8.95
N GLU A 81 -7.65 -17.95 -8.69
CA GLU A 81 -7.01 -18.95 -9.54
C GLU A 81 -7.25 -18.53 -10.98
N GLU A 82 -6.22 -18.03 -11.66
CA GLU A 82 -6.08 -18.10 -13.11
C GLU A 82 -4.62 -17.76 -13.46
N GLU A 83 -3.93 -18.77 -13.97
CA GLU A 83 -2.69 -18.64 -14.72
C GLU A 83 -2.97 -17.76 -15.94
N ASP A 84 -2.33 -16.59 -16.03
CA ASP A 84 -2.24 -15.92 -17.32
C ASP A 84 -0.83 -15.39 -17.58
N THR A 85 -0.25 -16.02 -18.59
CA THR A 85 1.01 -15.72 -19.24
C THR A 85 0.93 -14.35 -19.92
N HIS A 86 1.50 -13.33 -19.29
CA HIS A 86 2.14 -12.25 -20.03
C HIS A 86 3.20 -11.55 -19.17
N ASP A 87 4.42 -11.56 -19.71
CA ASP A 87 5.49 -10.59 -19.45
C ASP A 87 6.41 -10.80 -18.22
N GLY A 88 7.55 -11.46 -18.48
CA GLY A 88 8.90 -11.00 -18.12
C GLY A 88 9.34 -10.82 -16.67
N LEU A 89 8.45 -10.73 -15.68
CA LEU A 89 8.84 -10.81 -14.28
C LEU A 89 9.34 -12.24 -14.00
N PRO A 90 10.38 -12.44 -13.17
CA PRO A 90 10.64 -13.76 -12.64
C PRO A 90 9.42 -14.15 -11.81
N ASN A 91 8.48 -14.88 -12.41
CA ASN A 91 7.28 -15.41 -11.77
C ASN A 91 7.64 -16.15 -10.48
N VAL A 92 8.86 -16.68 -10.43
CA VAL A 92 9.48 -17.30 -9.26
C VAL A 92 9.64 -16.30 -8.10
N SER A 93 10.29 -15.14 -8.28
CA SER A 93 10.52 -14.18 -7.19
C SER A 93 9.21 -13.62 -6.62
N ARG A 94 8.22 -13.34 -7.48
CA ARG A 94 6.89 -12.91 -7.03
C ARG A 94 6.21 -14.00 -6.20
N LYS A 95 6.22 -15.25 -6.68
CA LYS A 95 5.64 -16.40 -5.95
C LYS A 95 6.36 -16.63 -4.63
N ILE A 96 7.69 -16.57 -4.62
CA ILE A 96 8.50 -16.71 -3.40
C ILE A 96 8.05 -15.73 -2.32
N ILE A 97 7.93 -14.44 -2.67
CA ILE A 97 7.51 -13.40 -1.72
C ILE A 97 6.05 -13.64 -1.28
N SER A 98 5.12 -13.82 -2.22
CA SER A 98 3.69 -13.98 -1.91
C SER A 98 3.42 -15.19 -1.02
N ASN A 99 3.98 -16.35 -1.36
CA ASN A 99 3.83 -17.59 -0.59
C ASN A 99 4.45 -17.47 0.81
N SER A 100 5.60 -16.81 0.92
CA SER A 100 6.22 -16.55 2.23
C SER A 100 5.34 -15.66 3.11
N LEU A 101 4.68 -14.65 2.53
CA LEU A 101 3.73 -13.80 3.26
C LEU A 101 2.54 -14.61 3.78
N HIS A 102 2.01 -15.56 3.02
CA HIS A 102 0.94 -16.43 3.50
C HIS A 102 1.33 -17.18 4.79
N ILE A 103 2.56 -17.68 4.88
CA ILE A 103 3.05 -18.35 6.08
C ILE A 103 3.23 -17.36 7.24
N VAL A 104 3.81 -16.19 7.00
CA VAL A 104 3.97 -15.14 8.03
C VAL A 104 2.61 -14.77 8.63
N PHE A 105 1.61 -14.51 7.80
CA PHE A 105 0.25 -14.20 8.27
C PHE A 105 -0.46 -15.41 8.91
N GLY A 106 -0.16 -16.63 8.47
CA GLY A 106 -0.59 -17.87 9.12
C GLY A 106 -0.07 -17.98 10.56
N ILE A 107 1.21 -17.68 10.78
CA ILE A 107 1.82 -17.65 12.11
C ILE A 107 1.19 -16.55 12.97
N LEU A 108 1.00 -15.34 12.43
CA LEU A 108 0.33 -14.24 13.15
C LEU A 108 -1.09 -14.60 13.58
N LYS A 109 -1.83 -15.29 12.71
CA LYS A 109 -3.18 -15.79 13.01
C LYS A 109 -3.18 -16.76 14.20
N LYS A 110 -2.15 -17.61 14.33
CA LYS A 110 -1.99 -18.52 15.48
C LYS A 110 -1.67 -17.77 16.77
N ILE A 111 -0.76 -16.79 16.70
CA ILE A 111 -0.41 -15.95 17.86
C ILE A 111 -1.62 -15.14 18.33
N ASN A 112 -2.56 -14.84 17.42
CA ASN A 112 -3.84 -14.19 17.72
C ASN A 112 -3.71 -12.83 18.44
N SER A 113 -2.60 -12.13 18.23
CA SER A 113 -2.38 -10.78 18.75
C SER A 113 -2.68 -9.75 17.66
N LYS A 114 -3.73 -8.95 17.87
CA LYS A 114 -4.12 -7.86 16.96
C LYS A 114 -3.04 -6.79 16.86
N SER A 115 -2.41 -6.45 17.98
CA SER A 115 -1.35 -5.43 18.04
C SER A 115 -0.09 -5.91 17.32
N LEU A 116 0.34 -7.16 17.53
CA LEU A 116 1.47 -7.72 16.78
C LEU A 116 1.17 -7.77 15.28
N THR A 117 -0.03 -8.25 14.91
CA THR A 117 -0.44 -8.34 13.51
C THR A 117 -0.40 -6.96 12.83
N LYS A 118 -0.88 -5.92 13.53
CA LYS A 118 -0.82 -4.54 13.06
C LYS A 118 0.62 -4.07 12.84
N GLU A 119 1.50 -4.27 13.82
CA GLU A 119 2.89 -3.79 13.73
C GLU A 119 3.70 -4.53 12.65
N ILE A 120 3.54 -5.85 12.51
CA ILE A 120 4.17 -6.59 11.39
C ILE A 120 3.60 -6.16 10.04
N THR A 121 2.30 -5.92 9.95
CA THR A 121 1.67 -5.39 8.71
C THR A 121 2.21 -4.00 8.36
N LEU A 122 2.39 -3.11 9.35
CA LEU A 122 2.98 -1.79 9.14
C LEU A 122 4.41 -1.89 8.60
N TYR A 123 5.21 -2.80 9.15
CA TYR A 123 6.56 -3.06 8.65
C TYR A 123 6.57 -3.51 7.18
N LEU A 124 5.78 -4.53 6.84
CA LEU A 124 5.71 -5.09 5.49
C LEU A 124 5.13 -4.09 4.47
N SER A 125 4.05 -3.40 4.84
CA SER A 125 3.43 -2.39 3.99
C SER A 125 4.35 -1.19 3.72
N GLY A 126 5.20 -0.82 4.68
CA GLY A 126 6.23 0.19 4.50
C GLY A 126 7.28 -0.21 3.46
N ALA A 127 7.73 -1.47 3.47
CA ALA A 127 8.67 -1.98 2.47
C ALA A 127 8.09 -1.92 1.05
N VAL A 128 6.83 -2.35 0.90
CA VAL A 128 6.10 -2.27 -0.39
C VAL A 128 5.90 -0.82 -0.82
N TYR A 129 5.55 0.07 0.11
CA TYR A 129 5.38 1.50 -0.16
C TYR A 129 6.67 2.13 -0.68
N ASN A 130 7.81 1.89 -0.01
CA ASN A 130 9.11 2.41 -0.43
C ASN A 130 9.49 1.88 -1.82
N ALA A 131 9.36 0.57 -2.05
CA ALA A 131 9.66 -0.04 -3.34
C ALA A 131 8.78 0.57 -4.46
N PHE A 132 7.47 0.68 -4.23
CA PHE A 132 6.55 1.26 -5.20
C PHE A 132 6.85 2.74 -5.46
N ARG A 133 7.08 3.53 -4.40
CA ARG A 133 7.36 4.96 -4.53
C ARG A 133 8.64 5.20 -5.31
N MET A 134 9.70 4.43 -5.04
CA MET A 134 10.96 4.49 -5.79
C MET A 134 10.74 4.22 -7.28
N LEU A 135 9.99 3.16 -7.62
CA LEU A 135 9.66 2.84 -9.02
C LEU A 135 8.78 3.93 -9.67
N TYR A 136 7.82 4.48 -8.94
CA TYR A 136 6.90 5.49 -9.44
C TYR A 136 7.60 6.82 -9.72
N THR A 137 8.50 7.26 -8.84
CA THR A 137 9.22 8.53 -9.00
C THR A 137 10.35 8.45 -10.03
N ALA A 138 10.76 7.25 -10.44
CA ALA A 138 11.78 7.05 -11.47
C ALA A 138 11.41 7.64 -12.84
N ASN A 139 10.11 7.78 -13.14
CA ASN A 139 9.63 8.46 -14.34
C ASN A 139 9.07 9.85 -14.00
N PRO A 140 9.74 10.95 -14.38
CA PRO A 140 9.29 12.32 -14.09
C PRO A 140 7.94 12.71 -14.71
N LYS A 141 7.43 11.92 -15.66
CA LYS A 141 6.09 12.13 -16.25
C LYS A 141 4.96 11.70 -15.31
N ASN A 142 5.26 10.88 -14.31
CA ASN A 142 4.25 10.37 -13.39
C ASN A 142 3.75 11.51 -12.46
N PRO A 143 2.44 11.64 -12.23
CA PRO A 143 1.89 12.67 -11.35
C PRO A 143 2.38 12.55 -9.90
N SER A 144 3.19 13.50 -9.45
CA SER A 144 3.63 13.58 -8.04
C SER A 144 2.48 13.75 -7.03
N ALA A 145 1.30 14.13 -7.50
CA ALA A 145 0.11 14.31 -6.69
C ALA A 145 -0.36 13.01 -6.03
N LEU A 146 0.10 11.82 -6.45
CA LEU A 146 -0.26 10.55 -5.78
C LEU A 146 0.23 10.51 -4.33
N PHE A 147 1.32 11.19 -4.01
CA PHE A 147 1.93 11.19 -2.69
C PHE A 147 1.79 12.55 -1.99
N GLU A 148 1.33 12.54 -0.74
CA GLU A 148 1.21 13.77 0.06
C GLU A 148 2.52 14.16 0.74
N THR A 149 3.30 13.16 1.15
CA THR A 149 4.60 13.38 1.79
C THR A 149 5.62 13.87 0.77
N LYS A 150 6.48 14.82 1.13
CA LYS A 150 7.56 15.31 0.25
C LYS A 150 8.57 14.20 -0.05
N ASP A 151 9.06 14.14 -1.29
CA ASP A 151 9.98 13.07 -1.76
C ASP A 151 11.22 12.90 -0.87
N GLY A 152 11.92 14.00 -0.54
CA GLY A 152 13.12 13.92 0.30
C GLY A 152 12.86 13.54 1.77
N LEU A 153 11.61 13.51 2.23
CA LEU A 153 11.25 13.13 3.60
C LEU A 153 10.62 11.73 3.68
N SER A 154 10.05 11.24 2.58
CA SER A 154 9.20 10.05 2.62
C SER A 154 9.94 8.78 2.97
N GLU A 155 11.16 8.63 2.48
CA GLU A 155 12.01 7.47 2.77
C GLU A 155 12.33 7.42 4.27
N ALA A 156 12.94 8.48 4.81
CA ALA A 156 13.27 8.57 6.24
C ALA A 156 12.04 8.40 7.15
N LEU A 157 10.89 8.96 6.77
CA LEU A 157 9.64 8.79 7.54
C LEU A 157 9.12 7.35 7.51
N THR A 158 9.18 6.70 6.34
CA THR A 158 8.71 5.32 6.20
C THR A 158 9.66 4.36 6.90
N ASP A 159 10.96 4.54 6.74
CA ASP A 159 11.99 3.75 7.41
C ASP A 159 11.90 3.89 8.92
N GLY A 160 11.76 5.12 9.44
CA GLY A 160 11.56 5.35 10.86
C GLY A 160 10.34 4.62 11.41
N ARG A 161 9.22 4.61 10.67
CA ARG A 161 8.01 3.86 11.02
C ARG A 161 8.24 2.35 10.99
N MET A 162 8.91 1.84 9.97
CA MET A 162 9.25 0.41 9.86
C MET A 162 10.14 -0.03 11.02
N GLN A 163 11.16 0.74 11.37
CA GLN A 163 12.05 0.44 12.50
C GLN A 163 11.30 0.47 13.82
N LEU A 164 10.41 1.45 14.03
CA LEU A 164 9.56 1.50 15.22
C LEU A 164 8.64 0.28 15.29
N ALA A 165 7.96 -0.07 14.20
CA ALA A 165 7.06 -1.22 14.15
C ALA A 165 7.80 -2.53 14.44
N ARG A 166 9.02 -2.69 13.90
CA ARG A 166 9.92 -3.81 14.20
C ARG A 166 10.28 -3.85 15.68
N ALA A 167 10.68 -2.70 16.27
CA ALA A 167 11.05 -2.61 17.68
C ALA A 167 9.88 -3.00 18.59
N LYS A 168 8.69 -2.45 18.35
CA LYS A 168 7.47 -2.78 19.10
C LYS A 168 7.13 -4.27 19.00
N SER A 169 7.18 -4.84 17.79
CA SER A 169 6.94 -6.27 17.56
C SER A 169 7.89 -7.13 18.39
N ARG A 170 9.18 -6.77 18.47
CA ARG A 170 10.17 -7.47 19.29
C ARG A 170 9.83 -7.41 20.78
N VAL A 171 9.47 -6.24 21.30
CA VAL A 171 9.09 -6.06 22.71
C VAL A 171 7.85 -6.91 23.04
N MET A 172 6.83 -6.90 22.18
CA MET A 172 5.63 -7.73 22.35
C MET A 172 5.96 -9.22 22.37
N LEU A 173 6.83 -9.69 21.47
CA LEU A 173 7.26 -11.09 21.39
C LEU A 173 8.13 -11.52 22.59
N LEU A 174 8.76 -10.59 23.31
CA LEU A 174 9.45 -10.87 24.58
C LEU A 174 8.49 -11.01 25.77
N GLY A 175 7.19 -10.77 25.56
CA GLY A 175 6.17 -10.79 26.61
C GLY A 175 6.03 -9.46 27.35
N GLU A 176 6.60 -8.38 26.81
CA GLU A 176 6.51 -7.04 27.37
C GLU A 176 5.41 -6.21 26.70
N LYS A 177 4.78 -5.34 27.48
CA LYS A 177 3.75 -4.42 26.95
C LYS A 177 4.41 -3.26 26.21
N VAL A 178 3.78 -2.85 25.12
CA VAL A 178 4.18 -1.67 24.36
C VAL A 178 3.06 -0.63 24.47
N SER A 179 3.28 0.43 25.23
CA SER A 179 2.25 1.47 25.44
C SER A 179 0.91 0.85 25.90
N ASP A 180 -0.18 1.07 25.16
CA ASP A 180 -1.52 0.53 25.46
C ASP A 180 -1.77 -0.87 24.84
N ASP A 181 -0.82 -1.39 24.07
CA ASP A 181 -0.94 -2.68 23.39
C ASP A 181 -0.59 -3.86 24.33
N GLU A 182 -1.40 -4.92 24.26
CA GLU A 182 -1.18 -6.13 25.04
C GLU A 182 0.08 -6.88 24.57
N ALA A 183 0.79 -7.46 25.55
CA ALA A 183 1.93 -8.32 25.30
C ALA A 183 1.49 -9.67 24.69
N VAL A 184 2.36 -10.30 23.91
CA VAL A 184 2.13 -11.68 23.44
C VAL A 184 2.53 -12.63 24.56
N LYS A 185 1.63 -13.54 24.95
CA LYS A 185 1.98 -14.54 25.97
C LYS A 185 2.90 -15.58 25.34
N LYS A 186 3.87 -16.05 26.12
CA LYS A 186 4.81 -17.09 25.64
C LYS A 186 4.08 -18.37 25.23
N ASP A 187 2.98 -18.71 25.89
CA ASP A 187 2.17 -19.89 25.57
C ASP A 187 1.41 -19.76 24.24
N ASP A 188 1.21 -18.53 23.75
CA ASP A 188 0.55 -18.27 22.46
C ASP A 188 1.55 -18.35 21.29
N LEU A 189 2.85 -18.46 21.56
CA LEU A 189 3.88 -18.56 20.52
C LEU A 189 3.93 -19.99 19.97
N PRO A 190 3.69 -20.20 18.67
CA PRO A 190 3.75 -21.54 18.10
C PRO A 190 5.20 -22.04 18.07
N GLN A 191 5.38 -23.33 18.34
CA GLN A 191 6.63 -24.02 18.00
C GLN A 191 6.71 -24.13 16.47
N LEU A 192 7.86 -23.77 15.90
CA LEU A 192 8.11 -23.83 14.46
C LEU A 192 9.35 -24.70 14.19
N SER A 193 9.26 -25.55 13.18
CA SER A 193 10.39 -26.30 12.62
C SER A 193 10.20 -26.43 11.10
N GLY A 194 11.26 -26.76 10.37
CA GLY A 194 11.15 -27.00 8.92
C GLY A 194 10.13 -28.08 8.58
N GLU A 195 10.09 -29.16 9.37
CA GLU A 195 9.12 -30.25 9.24
C GLU A 195 7.69 -29.78 9.53
N MET A 196 7.48 -29.02 10.62
CA MET A 196 6.15 -28.50 10.98
C MET A 196 5.63 -27.52 9.93
N LEU A 197 6.49 -26.63 9.43
CA LEU A 197 6.13 -25.68 8.38
C LEU A 197 5.79 -26.39 7.07
N SER A 198 6.53 -27.44 6.71
CA SER A 198 6.25 -28.23 5.50
C SER A 198 4.96 -29.03 5.62
N ALA A 199 4.68 -29.56 6.81
CA ALA A 199 3.44 -30.31 7.07
C ALA A 199 2.21 -29.41 7.07
N GLU A 200 2.33 -28.19 7.60
CA GLU A 200 1.21 -27.27 7.75
C GLU A 200 0.96 -26.40 6.51
N TYR A 201 2.03 -26.03 5.79
CA TYR A 201 1.97 -25.17 4.61
C TYR A 201 2.67 -25.84 3.41
N PRO A 202 2.22 -27.03 2.97
CA PRO A 202 2.93 -27.81 1.94
C PRO A 202 3.12 -27.05 0.63
N ASP A 203 2.15 -26.24 0.23
CA ASP A 203 2.17 -25.48 -1.02
C ASP A 203 3.03 -24.22 -0.96
N TRP A 204 3.34 -23.71 0.25
CA TRP A 204 4.03 -22.44 0.45
C TRP A 204 5.42 -22.58 1.09
N ALA A 205 5.66 -23.64 1.86
CA ALA A 205 6.92 -23.86 2.58
C ALA A 205 8.16 -23.86 1.66
N PRO A 206 8.14 -24.48 0.46
CA PRO A 206 9.29 -24.43 -0.45
C PRO A 206 9.69 -23.00 -0.83
N SER A 207 8.71 -22.11 -0.99
CA SER A 207 8.95 -20.70 -1.30
C SER A 207 9.61 -19.95 -0.14
N LEU A 208 9.16 -20.21 1.10
CA LEU A 208 9.78 -19.62 2.29
C LEU A 208 11.21 -20.10 2.50
N PHE A 209 11.49 -21.39 2.27
CA PHE A 209 12.85 -21.90 2.38
C PHE A 209 13.78 -21.32 1.31
N ALA A 210 13.30 -21.20 0.07
CA ALA A 210 14.04 -20.53 -0.99
C ALA A 210 14.31 -19.05 -0.66
N LEU A 211 13.33 -18.34 -0.07
CA LEU A 211 13.53 -16.96 0.39
C LEU A 211 14.65 -16.89 1.43
N ILE A 212 14.60 -17.74 2.45
CA ILE A 212 15.61 -17.79 3.52
C ILE A 212 16.99 -18.10 2.93
N GLU A 213 17.10 -19.14 2.11
CA GLU A 213 18.37 -19.54 1.50
C GLU A 213 18.97 -18.43 0.64
N ASN A 214 18.17 -17.82 -0.25
CA ASN A 214 18.65 -16.74 -1.11
C ASN A 214 19.14 -15.54 -0.29
N THR A 215 18.35 -15.09 0.69
CA THR A 215 18.73 -13.95 1.54
C THR A 215 19.96 -14.24 2.40
N GLU A 216 20.07 -15.43 2.99
CA GLU A 216 21.25 -15.82 3.78
C GLU A 216 22.51 -15.97 2.92
N ASN A 217 22.38 -16.36 1.66
CA ASN A 217 23.50 -16.41 0.73
C ASN A 217 23.95 -15.01 0.31
N GLU A 218 23.01 -14.10 0.00
CA GLU A 218 23.33 -12.69 -0.30
C GLU A 218 24.09 -12.01 0.86
N HIS A 219 23.76 -12.34 2.13
CA HIS A 219 24.49 -11.82 3.29
C HIS A 219 25.93 -12.32 3.40
N LYS A 220 26.26 -13.48 2.84
CA LYS A 220 27.63 -14.04 2.86
C LYS A 220 28.50 -13.48 1.75
N GLU A 221 27.88 -13.03 0.67
CA GLU A 221 28.57 -12.50 -0.52
C GLU A 221 28.96 -11.01 -0.37
N ASN A 222 28.36 -10.28 0.58
CA ASN A 222 28.62 -8.87 0.88
C ASN A 222 29.33 -8.67 2.22
#